data_AF-A0A7C1T5H6-F1
#
_entry.id   AF-A0A7C1T5H6-F1
#
_cell.length_a   1.000
_cell.length_b   1.000
_cell.length_c   1.000
_cell.angle_alpha   90.00
_cell.angle_beta   90.00
_cell.angle_gamma   90.00
#
_symmetry.space_group_name_H-M   'P 1'
#
loop_
_entity.id
_entity.type
_entity.pdbx_description
1 polymer ?
#
loop_
_entity_poly.entity_id
_entity_poly.type
_entity_poly.pdbx_seq_one_letter_code
_entity_poly.pdbx_strand_id
1 'polypeptide(L)'
;MNFLLTLFFTFIFVVLIFLVFIRVGTPVYHLDKQNLVTLLTLVVEGRATENDWQVFLGMPIRHNEQLEEIRRRCYDISEHEYIGGSGYLLTETGIEDVNKLLTELIGGEE
;
A
#
# COMPACT_ATOMS: atom_id res chain seq x y z
N MET A 1 42.53 19.59 -23.16
CA MET A 1 42.57 19.07 -21.77
C MET A 1 41.25 19.27 -21.04
N ASN A 2 40.65 20.48 -21.05
CA ASN A 2 39.38 20.76 -20.37
C ASN A 2 38.19 19.94 -20.89
N PHE A 3 38.05 19.75 -22.21
CA PHE A 3 36.91 19.01 -22.78
C PHE A 3 36.83 17.55 -22.30
N LEU A 4 37.97 16.85 -22.27
CA LEU A 4 38.03 15.47 -21.78
C LEU A 4 37.71 15.39 -20.29
N LEU A 5 38.15 16.38 -19.51
CA LEU A 5 37.88 16.45 -18.08
C LEU A 5 36.38 16.69 -17.82
N THR A 6 35.76 17.64 -18.53
CA THR A 6 34.31 17.88 -18.44
C THR A 6 33.49 16.67 -18.90
N LEU A 7 33.93 15.95 -19.94
CA LEU A 7 33.27 14.74 -20.41
C LEU A 7 33.34 13.62 -19.37
N PHE A 8 34.49 13.46 -18.71
CA PHE A 8 34.68 12.47 -17.67
C PHE A 8 33.79 12.75 -16.44
N PHE A 9 33.76 14.01 -15.97
CA PHE A 9 32.92 14.40 -14.84
C PHE A 9 31.42 14.26 -15.11
N THR A 10 30.97 14.63 -16.31
CA THR A 10 29.57 14.46 -16.71
C THR A 10 29.19 12.98 -16.78
N PHE A 11 30.07 12.13 -17.31
CA PHE A 11 29.86 10.69 -17.33
C PHE A 11 29.74 10.11 -15.90
N ILE A 12 30.64 10.48 -14.99
CA ILE A 12 30.57 10.06 -13.58
C ILE A 12 29.25 10.51 -12.95
N PHE A 13 28.86 11.77 -13.16
CA PHE A 13 27.65 12.33 -12.59
C PHE A 13 26.40 11.57 -13.05
N VAL A 14 26.31 11.25 -14.34
CA VAL A 14 25.22 10.45 -14.91
C VAL A 14 25.21 9.03 -14.31
N VAL A 15 26.37 8.37 -14.21
CA VAL A 15 26.48 7.04 -13.61
C VAL A 15 26.05 7.06 -12.13
N LEU A 16 26.43 8.08 -11.36
CA LEU A 16 26.01 8.23 -9.97
C LEU A 16 24.50 8.38 -9.85
N ILE A 17 23.87 9.19 -10.72
CA ILE A 17 22.42 9.32 -10.77
C ILE A 17 21.75 7.97 -11.05
N PHE A 18 22.23 7.22 -12.04
CA PHE A 18 21.70 5.88 -12.34
C PHE A 18 21.87 4.91 -11.16
N LEU A 19 23.00 4.93 -10.47
CA LEU A 19 23.22 4.11 -9.28
C LEU A 19 22.25 4.46 -8.15
N VAL A 20 21.95 5.74 -7.94
CA VAL A 20 20.93 6.18 -6.99
C VAL A 20 19.56 5.62 -7.39
N PHE A 21 19.15 5.76 -8.66
CA PHE A 21 17.87 5.22 -9.13
C PHE A 21 17.77 3.69 -8.99
N ILE A 22 18.84 2.95 -9.30
CA ILE A 22 18.89 1.49 -9.10
C ILE A 22 18.78 1.15 -7.61
N ARG A 23 19.44 1.92 -6.74
CA ARG A 23 19.52 1.65 -5.30
C ARG A 23 18.26 2.05 -4.52
N VAL A 24 17.54 3.05 -5.00
CA VAL A 24 16.24 3.49 -4.46
C VAL A 24 15.18 2.41 -4.71
N GLY A 25 15.38 1.54 -5.72
CA GLY A 25 14.39 0.56 -6.14
C GLY A 25 13.19 1.25 -6.78
N THR A 26 12.54 0.58 -7.74
CA THR A 26 11.21 1.01 -8.14
C THR A 26 10.33 1.00 -6.89
N PRO A 27 9.57 2.07 -6.55
CA PRO A 27 8.57 2.02 -5.50
C PRO A 27 7.42 1.14 -6.01
N VAL A 28 7.67 -0.17 -6.02
CA VAL A 28 6.64 -1.15 -6.25
C VAL A 28 5.86 -1.14 -4.94
N TYR A 29 4.61 -0.72 -5.00
CA TYR A 29 3.64 -0.98 -3.94
C TYR A 29 3.51 -2.50 -3.80
N HIS A 30 4.46 -3.11 -3.09
CA HIS A 30 4.36 -4.48 -2.64
C HIS A 30 3.46 -4.44 -1.40
N LEU A 31 2.20 -4.75 -1.63
CA LEU A 31 1.23 -4.97 -0.57
C LEU A 31 1.56 -6.32 0.07
N ASP A 32 2.47 -6.29 1.03
CA ASP A 32 2.79 -7.41 1.90
C ASP A 32 1.77 -7.48 3.05
N LYS A 33 1.68 -8.65 3.69
CA LYS A 33 0.76 -8.92 4.81
C LYS A 33 0.84 -7.82 5.88
N GLN A 34 2.05 -7.37 6.24
CA GLN A 34 2.27 -6.35 7.27
C GLN A 34 1.71 -4.98 6.87
N ASN A 35 1.84 -4.61 5.59
CA ASN A 35 1.28 -3.36 5.07
C ASN A 35 -0.25 -3.43 5.08
N LEU A 36 -0.83 -4.59 4.76
CA LEU A 36 -2.27 -4.81 4.83
C LEU A 36 -2.79 -4.73 6.28
N VAL A 37 -2.13 -5.42 7.22
CA VAL A 37 -2.46 -5.35 8.66
C VAL A 37 -2.44 -3.90 9.15
N THR A 38 -1.42 -3.14 8.75
CA THR A 38 -1.28 -1.74 9.13
C THR A 38 -2.42 -0.91 8.57
N LEU A 39 -2.75 -1.07 7.28
CA LEU A 39 -3.86 -0.35 6.65
C LEU A 39 -5.20 -0.67 7.31
N LEU A 40 -5.52 -1.95 7.51
CA LEU A 40 -6.79 -2.35 8.14
C LEU A 40 -6.88 -1.86 9.58
N THR A 41 -5.78 -1.88 10.34
CA THR A 41 -5.71 -1.28 11.68
C THR A 41 -6.03 0.22 11.63
N LEU A 42 -5.44 0.96 10.67
CA LEU A 42 -5.73 2.39 10.51
C LEU A 42 -7.19 2.65 10.14
N VAL A 43 -7.81 1.79 9.34
CA VAL A 43 -9.25 1.90 9.01
C VAL A 43 -10.09 1.71 10.27
N VAL A 44 -9.82 0.66 11.06
CA VAL A 44 -10.53 0.37 12.31
C VAL A 44 -10.35 1.47 13.35
N GLU A 45 -9.18 2.10 13.41
CA GLU A 45 -8.91 3.24 14.30
C GLU A 45 -9.48 4.59 13.79
N GLY A 46 -10.08 4.63 12.60
CA GLY A 46 -10.56 5.88 11.98
C GLY A 46 -9.44 6.85 11.61
N ARG A 47 -8.24 6.32 11.35
CA ARG A 47 -7.02 7.08 11.00
C ARG A 47 -6.57 6.88 9.55
N ALA A 48 -7.16 5.93 8.83
CA ALA A 48 -6.87 5.72 7.43
C ALA A 48 -7.31 6.93 6.60
N THR A 49 -6.51 7.29 5.59
CA THR A 49 -6.93 8.31 4.63
C THR A 49 -7.84 7.68 3.58
N GLU A 50 -8.77 8.48 3.06
CA GLU A 50 -9.62 8.10 1.93
C GLU A 50 -8.78 7.60 0.75
N ASN A 51 -7.70 8.31 0.43
CA ASN A 51 -6.83 7.96 -0.69
C ASN A 51 -6.17 6.58 -0.50
N ASP A 52 -5.65 6.29 0.70
CA ASP A 52 -5.02 4.99 0.96
C ASP A 52 -6.03 3.84 0.85
N TRP A 53 -7.26 4.06 1.31
CA TRP A 53 -8.35 3.10 1.19
C TRP A 53 -8.74 2.84 -0.26
N GLN A 54 -9.00 3.89 -1.04
CA GLN A 54 -9.39 3.77 -2.45
C GLN A 54 -8.26 3.15 -3.31
N VAL A 55 -7.00 3.51 -3.06
CA VAL A 55 -5.86 2.92 -3.76
C VAL A 55 -5.73 1.43 -3.46
N PHE A 56 -5.87 1.04 -2.19
CA PHE A 56 -5.86 -0.37 -1.80
C PHE A 56 -6.99 -1.16 -2.47
N LEU A 57 -8.21 -0.63 -2.46
CA LEU A 57 -9.36 -1.27 -3.08
C LEU A 57 -9.19 -1.40 -4.60
N GLY A 58 -8.55 -0.42 -5.26
CA GLY A 58 -8.32 -0.42 -6.70
C GLY A 58 -7.15 -1.28 -7.19
N MET A 59 -6.30 -1.79 -6.29
CA MET A 59 -5.05 -2.49 -6.67
C MET A 59 -5.13 -4.00 -6.40
N PRO A 60 -5.21 -4.85 -7.44
CA PRO A 60 -5.24 -6.31 -7.26
C PRO A 60 -3.90 -6.87 -6.78
N ILE A 61 -3.93 -7.80 -5.82
CA ILE A 61 -2.77 -8.41 -5.17
C ILE A 61 -2.46 -9.77 -5.83
N ARG A 62 -1.87 -9.74 -7.04
CA ARG A 62 -1.73 -10.95 -7.87
C ARG A 62 -0.72 -11.98 -7.33
N HIS A 63 0.19 -11.57 -6.45
CA HIS A 63 1.25 -12.42 -5.92
C HIS A 63 0.83 -13.25 -4.70
N ASN A 64 -0.34 -12.97 -4.10
CA ASN A 64 -0.83 -13.67 -2.92
C ASN A 64 -2.36 -13.75 -2.95
N GLU A 65 -2.88 -14.94 -3.24
CA GLU A 65 -4.32 -15.18 -3.36
C GLU A 65 -5.10 -14.92 -2.06
N GLN A 66 -4.50 -15.22 -0.90
CA GLN A 66 -5.12 -14.98 0.40
C GLN A 66 -5.29 -13.47 0.67
N LEU A 67 -4.27 -12.67 0.36
CA LEU A 67 -4.37 -11.21 0.52
C LEU A 67 -5.36 -10.60 -0.47
N GLU A 68 -5.42 -11.13 -1.70
CA GLU A 68 -6.40 -10.71 -2.70
C GLU A 68 -7.84 -11.05 -2.29
N GLU A 69 -8.06 -12.18 -1.63
CA GLU A 69 -9.36 -12.53 -1.06
C GLU A 69 -9.78 -11.54 0.03
N ILE A 70 -8.88 -11.19 0.94
CA ILE A 70 -9.14 -10.16 1.96
C ILE A 70 -9.44 -8.81 1.32
N ARG A 71 -8.67 -8.40 0.30
CA ARG A 71 -8.93 -7.15 -0.45
C ARG A 71 -10.32 -7.16 -1.10
N ARG A 72 -10.74 -8.28 -1.69
CA ARG A 72 -12.07 -8.41 -2.31
C ARG A 72 -13.19 -8.30 -1.28
N ARG A 73 -13.04 -8.94 -0.12
CA ARG A 73 -14.00 -8.80 1.00
C ARG A 73 -14.07 -7.36 1.50
N CYS A 74 -12.92 -6.68 1.61
CA CYS A 74 -12.86 -5.25 1.93
C CYS A 74 -13.57 -4.39 0.88
N TYR A 75 -13.43 -4.73 -0.41
CA TYR A 75 -14.13 -4.06 -1.51
C TYR A 75 -15.65 -4.22 -1.35
N ASP A 76 -16.13 -5.44 -1.10
CA ASP A 76 -17.55 -5.72 -0.91
C ASP A 76 -18.13 -4.99 0.31
N ILE A 77 -17.38 -4.91 1.42
CA ILE A 77 -17.76 -4.09 2.59
C ILE A 77 -17.86 -2.61 2.20
N SER A 78 -16.86 -2.10 1.47
CA SER A 78 -16.83 -0.69 1.06
C SER A 78 -17.98 -0.31 0.12
N GLU A 79 -18.49 -1.23 -0.71
CA GLU A 79 -19.64 -0.93 -1.58
C GLU A 79 -20.92 -0.61 -0.79
N HIS A 80 -21.06 -1.16 0.43
CA HIS A 80 -22.29 -1.05 1.23
C HIS A 80 -22.15 -0.12 2.43
N GLU A 81 -20.96 -0.08 3.04
CA GLU A 81 -20.74 0.57 4.33
C GLU A 81 -19.91 1.85 4.22
N TYR A 82 -19.53 2.27 3.02
CA TYR A 82 -18.71 3.47 2.84
C TYR A 82 -19.50 4.76 3.09
N ILE A 83 -18.98 5.57 4.01
CA ILE A 83 -19.54 6.89 4.39
C ILE A 83 -18.61 8.05 4.02
N GLY A 84 -17.33 7.77 3.78
CA GLY A 84 -16.30 8.75 3.41
C GLY A 84 -15.99 9.80 4.48
N GLY A 85 -15.02 10.66 4.19
CA GLY A 85 -14.71 11.86 5.00
C GLY A 85 -13.42 11.76 5.83
N SER A 86 -13.23 12.73 6.74
CA SER A 86 -12.05 12.80 7.61
C SER A 86 -12.33 12.10 8.94
N GLY A 87 -12.03 10.80 9.03
CA GLY A 87 -12.24 9.98 10.23
C GLY A 87 -12.51 8.53 9.88
N TYR A 88 -13.62 7.99 10.36
CA TYR A 88 -14.09 6.67 9.94
C TYR A 88 -14.59 6.72 8.50
N LEU A 89 -14.00 5.89 7.65
CA LEU A 89 -14.37 5.78 6.23
C LEU A 89 -15.62 4.91 6.03
N LEU A 90 -15.91 4.06 7.01
CA LEU A 90 -17.00 3.08 6.99
C LEU A 90 -17.97 3.32 8.15
N THR A 91 -19.19 2.79 8.04
CA THR A 91 -20.13 2.68 9.17
C THR A 91 -19.54 1.85 10.31
N GLU A 92 -20.16 1.89 11.49
CA GLU A 92 -19.80 1.04 12.62
C GLU A 92 -19.81 -0.46 12.25
N THR A 93 -20.81 -0.89 11.47
CA THR A 93 -20.93 -2.26 10.96
C THR A 93 -19.77 -2.61 10.02
N GLY A 94 -19.43 -1.71 9.08
CA GLY A 94 -18.29 -1.91 8.19
C GLY A 94 -16.95 -1.97 8.93
N ILE A 95 -16.78 -1.18 9.99
CA ILE A 95 -15.58 -1.24 10.84
C ILE A 95 -15.50 -2.57 11.59
N GLU A 96 -16.61 -3.08 12.12
CA GLU A 96 -16.63 -4.38 12.78
C GLU A 96 -16.26 -5.52 11.82
N ASP A 97 -16.77 -5.47 10.59
CA ASP A 97 -16.48 -6.48 9.58
C ASP A 97 -15.02 -6.42 9.09
N VAL A 98 -14.46 -5.21 8.89
CA VAL A 98 -13.02 -5.06 8.62
C VAL A 98 -12.17 -5.57 9.79
N ASN A 99 -12.60 -5.36 11.04
CA ASN A 99 -11.89 -5.85 12.20
C ASN A 99 -11.87 -7.40 12.29
N LYS A 100 -12.93 -8.07 11.81
CA LYS A 100 -12.94 -9.54 11.66
C LYS A 100 -11.88 -9.98 10.65
N LEU A 101 -11.77 -9.30 9.51
CA LEU A 101 -10.75 -9.57 8.48
C LEU A 101 -9.33 -9.35 9.02
N LEU A 102 -9.12 -8.28 9.79
CA LEU A 102 -7.85 -7.99 10.44
C LEU A 102 -7.46 -9.09 11.42
N THR A 103 -8.41 -9.57 12.22
CA THR A 103 -8.18 -10.66 13.17
C THR A 103 -7.86 -11.98 12.46
N GLU A 104 -8.57 -12.29 11.37
CA GLU A 104 -8.28 -13.46 10.51
C GLU A 104 -6.87 -13.39 9.92
N LEU A 105 -6.47 -12.21 9.45
CA LEU A 105 -5.15 -11.98 8.87
C LEU A 105 -4.02 -12.15 9.90
N ILE A 106 -4.23 -11.69 11.14
CA ILE A 106 -3.27 -11.86 12.25
C ILE A 106 -3.27 -13.32 12.74
N GLY A 107 -4.44 -13.94 12.86
CA GLY A 107 -4.62 -15.29 13.40
C GLY A 107 -4.18 -16.42 12.46
N GLY A 108 -4.08 -16.19 11.15
CA GLY A 108 -3.52 -17.15 10.19
C GLY A 108 -1.99 -17.32 10.26
N GLU A 109 -1.36 -17.09 11.42
CA GLU A 109 0.08 -17.31 11.67
C GLU A 109 0.43 -18.70 12.25
N GLU A 110 -0.57 -19.59 12.40
CA GLU A 110 -0.35 -20.98 12.85
C GLU A 110 -0.24 -22.00 11.70
#